data_AF-A0A370AW91-F1
#
_entry.id   AF-A0A370AW91-F1
#
_cell.length_a   1.000
_cell.length_b   1.000
_cell.length_c   1.000
_cell.angle_alpha   90.00
_cell.angle_beta   90.00
_cell.angle_gamma   90.00
#
_symmetry.space_group_name_H-M   'P 1'
#
loop_
_entity.id
_entity.type
_entity.pdbx_description
1 polymer ?
#
loop_
_entity_poly.entity_id
_entity_poly.type
_entity_poly.pdbx_seq_one_letter_code
_entity_poly.pdbx_strand_id
1 'polypeptide(L)'
;MKNTGRNDLCLCGSGKKYKKCHLNEDKSLEHEEFKKREEELKAEEHKASELEKENPEANDSSAKKKVKIDNSFKSPASKARGVKGIKSTSIPRRPAN
;
A
#
# COMPACT_ATOMS: atom_id res chain seq x y z
N MET A 1 17.79 -4.92 10.33
CA MET A 1 17.31 -4.10 11.47
C MET A 1 16.92 -5.01 12.62
N LYS A 2 17.22 -4.61 13.86
CA LYS A 2 16.67 -5.26 15.07
C LYS A 2 15.17 -5.04 15.03
N ASN A 3 14.41 -6.05 14.59
CA ASN A 3 12.96 -6.00 14.54
C ASN A 3 12.42 -6.10 15.97
N THR A 4 12.54 -5.02 16.75
CA THR A 4 11.74 -4.87 17.96
C THR A 4 10.29 -4.94 17.53
N GLY A 5 9.58 -5.95 18.03
CA GLY A 5 8.17 -6.11 17.76
C GLY A 5 7.43 -4.85 18.19
N ARG A 6 6.35 -4.53 17.48
CA ARG A 6 5.53 -3.34 17.74
C ARG A 6 5.13 -3.16 19.22
N ASN A 7 4.98 -4.26 19.95
CA ASN A 7 4.59 -4.28 21.37
C ASN A 7 5.76 -4.32 22.36
N ASP A 8 6.99 -4.51 21.89
CA ASP A 8 8.18 -4.58 22.74
C ASP A 8 8.54 -3.21 23.32
N LEU A 9 9.35 -3.23 24.38
CA LEU A 9 9.90 -2.02 24.96
C LEU A 9 10.78 -1.30 23.94
N CYS A 10 10.64 0.02 23.88
CA CYS A 10 11.41 0.83 22.98
C CYS A 10 12.89 0.87 23.41
N LEU A 11 13.80 0.66 22.46
CA LEU A 11 15.25 0.63 22.71
C LEU A 11 15.85 1.97 23.13
N CYS A 12 15.09 3.06 23.03
CA CYS A 12 15.50 4.39 23.49
C CYS A 12 15.52 4.53 25.02
N GLY A 13 15.15 3.49 25.77
CA GLY A 13 15.15 3.53 27.23
C GLY A 13 13.97 4.29 27.85
N SER A 14 12.97 4.70 27.06
CA SER A 14 11.79 5.43 27.57
C SER A 14 10.84 4.59 28.43
N GLY A 15 11.04 3.27 28.49
CA GLY A 15 10.13 2.33 29.16
C GLY A 15 8.76 2.19 28.49
N LYS A 16 8.51 2.90 27.38
CA LYS A 16 7.26 2.83 26.61
C LYS A 16 7.36 1.73 25.55
N LYS A 17 6.22 1.16 25.16
CA LYS A 17 6.15 0.24 24.01
C LYS A 17 6.58 0.97 22.74
N TYR A 18 7.33 0.32 21.85
CA TYR A 18 7.83 0.90 20.60
C TYR A 18 6.71 1.57 19.77
N LYS A 19 5.53 0.97 19.70
CA LYS A 19 4.35 1.57 19.04
C LYS A 19 3.86 2.91 19.57
N LYS A 20 4.20 3.26 20.81
CA LYS A 20 3.82 4.50 21.49
C LYS A 20 5.00 5.47 21.61
N CYS A 21 6.16 5.11 21.05
CA CYS A 21 7.38 5.89 21.10
C CYS A 21 7.81 6.22 19.66
N HIS A 22 8.76 5.49 19.09
CA HIS A 22 9.36 5.83 17.79
C HIS A 22 8.59 5.32 16.57
N LEU A 23 7.65 4.38 16.72
CA LEU A 23 6.92 3.84 15.56
C LEU A 23 6.22 4.91 14.71
N ASN A 24 5.78 6.02 15.31
CA ASN A 24 5.13 7.10 14.54
C ASN A 24 6.14 7.92 13.74
N GLU A 25 7.31 8.16 14.33
CA GLU A 25 8.40 8.90 13.72
C GLU A 25 9.00 8.09 12.58
N ASP A 26 9.27 6.80 12.79
CA ASP A 26 9.78 5.89 11.74
C ASP A 26 8.84 5.86 10.53
N LYS A 27 7.53 5.76 10.76
CA LYS A 27 6.53 5.81 9.67
C LYS A 27 6.49 7.15 8.94
N SER A 28 6.68 8.24 9.67
CA SER A 28 6.69 9.57 9.07
C SER A 28 7.93 9.75 8.22
N LEU A 29 9.09 9.31 8.69
CA LEU A 29 10.34 9.31 7.92
C LEU A 29 10.21 8.46 6.65
N GLU A 30 9.70 7.23 6.77
CA GLU A 30 9.46 6.38 5.59
C GLU A 30 8.55 7.08 4.58
N HIS A 31 7.45 7.68 5.02
CA HIS A 31 6.52 8.40 4.14
C HIS A 31 7.18 9.58 3.43
N GLU A 32 7.97 10.38 4.12
CA GLU A 32 8.70 11.51 3.52
C GLU A 32 9.75 11.03 2.52
N GLU A 33 10.46 9.93 2.80
CA GLU A 33 11.42 9.33 1.87
C GLU A 33 10.73 8.80 0.60
N PHE A 34 9.59 8.12 0.74
CA PHE A 34 8.79 7.68 -0.41
C PHE A 34 8.32 8.86 -1.25
N LYS A 35 7.78 9.90 -0.61
CA LYS A 35 7.30 11.10 -1.31
C LYS A 35 8.42 11.81 -2.06
N LYS A 36 9.59 11.97 -1.44
CA LYS A 36 10.75 12.59 -2.08
C LYS A 36 11.23 11.79 -3.30
N ARG A 37 11.24 10.46 -3.19
CA ARG A 37 11.58 9.58 -4.32
C ARG A 37 10.56 9.68 -5.45
N GLU A 38 9.27 9.75 -5.13
CA GLU A 38 8.22 9.94 -6.15
C GLU A 38 8.33 11.30 -6.85
N GLU A 39 8.61 12.37 -6.09
CA GLU A 39 8.83 13.71 -6.65
C GLU A 39 10.07 13.75 -7.55
N GLU A 40 11.14 13.05 -7.19
CA GLU A 40 12.35 12.93 -8.00
C GLU A 40 12.07 12.19 -9.32
N LEU A 41 11.40 11.04 -9.27
CA LEU A 41 10.99 10.30 -10.47
C LEU A 41 10.08 11.15 -11.37
N LYS A 42 9.14 11.90 -10.77
CA LYS A 42 8.23 12.77 -11.51
C LYS A 42 8.94 13.97 -12.13
N ALA A 43 9.98 14.49 -11.47
CA ALA A 43 10.82 15.56 -12.01
C ALA A 43 11.70 15.05 -13.16
N GLU A 44 12.17 13.81 -13.09
CA GLU A 44 12.89 13.17 -14.20
C GLU A 44 11.97 12.88 -15.39
N GLU A 45 10.76 12.36 -15.16
CA GLU A 45 9.77 12.15 -16.22
C GLU A 45 9.37 13.48 -16.90
N HIS A 46 9.18 14.55 -16.13
CA HIS A 46 8.88 15.87 -16.70
C HIS A 46 10.04 16.38 -17.57
N LYS A 47 11.29 16.22 -17.12
CA LYS A 47 12.48 16.61 -17.88
C LYS A 47 12.67 15.77 -19.15
N ALA A 48 12.37 14.47 -19.11
CA ALA A 48 12.41 13.60 -20.27
C ALA A 48 11.35 13.98 -21.32
N SER A 49 10.15 14.36 -20.87
CA SER A 49 9.06 14.77 -21.77
C SER A 49 9.27 16.14 -22.46
N GLU A 50 10.22 16.94 -21.97
CA GLU A 50 10.53 18.26 -22.53
C GLU A 50 11.51 18.16 -23.71
N LEU A 51 12.46 17.22 -23.66
CA LEU A 51 13.42 16.93 -24.75
C LEU A 51 12.81 16.16 -25.94
N GLU A 52 11.66 15.51 -25.77
CA GLU A 52 11.00 14.78 -26.86
C GLU A 52 10.19 15.70 -27.81
N LYS A 53 10.02 16.99 -27.49
CA LYS A 53 9.23 17.93 -28.32
C LYS A 53 10.01 18.57 -29.47
N GLU A 54 11.31 18.30 -29.60
CA GLU A 54 12.19 18.88 -30.61
C GLU A 54 12.64 17.90 -31.72
N ASN A 55 11.83 16.86 -31.99
CA ASN A 55 11.95 16.10 -33.23
C ASN A 55 10.60 15.65 -33.81
N PRO A 56 9.85 16.53 -34.50
CA PRO A 56 8.77 16.10 -35.36
C PRO A 56 9.33 15.84 -36.77
N GLU A 57 9.54 14.58 -37.14
CA GLU A 57 9.14 14.01 -38.44
C GLU A 57 9.68 12.59 -38.65
N ALA A 58 8.82 11.60 -38.38
CA ALA A 58 8.64 10.41 -39.22
C ALA A 58 7.36 9.70 -38.74
N ASN A 59 6.22 10.15 -39.25
CA ASN A 59 4.98 9.39 -39.17
C ASN A 59 5.07 8.29 -40.24
N ASP A 60 5.02 7.01 -39.85
CA ASP A 60 4.38 6.01 -40.70
C ASP A 60 3.62 4.98 -39.87
N SER A 61 2.33 5.26 -39.73
CA SER A 61 1.23 4.32 -39.90
C SER A 61 1.59 2.83 -39.93
N SER A 62 1.37 2.10 -38.82
CA SER A 62 0.67 0.81 -38.92
C SER A 62 0.33 0.16 -37.59
N ALA A 63 -0.81 -0.52 -37.61
CA ALA A 63 -1.26 -1.52 -36.66
C ALA A 63 -1.63 -1.00 -35.26
N LYS A 64 -2.85 -0.43 -35.18
CA LYS A 64 -3.76 -0.64 -34.05
C LYS A 64 -3.90 -2.15 -33.76
N LYS A 65 -2.96 -2.75 -33.04
CA LYS A 65 -3.21 -4.04 -32.39
C LYS A 65 -3.84 -3.72 -31.03
N LYS A 66 -5.17 -3.63 -31.01
CA LYS A 66 -5.93 -3.72 -29.75
C LYS A 66 -5.54 -5.06 -29.12
N VAL A 67 -4.59 -5.04 -28.20
CA VAL A 67 -4.38 -6.17 -27.29
C VAL A 67 -5.65 -6.22 -26.46
N LYS A 68 -6.55 -7.15 -26.80
CA LYS A 68 -7.60 -7.60 -25.90
C LYS A 68 -6.86 -8.21 -24.73
N ILE A 69 -6.64 -7.42 -23.68
CA ILE A 69 -6.28 -7.95 -22.38
C ILE A 69 -7.52 -8.75 -21.97
N ASP A 70 -7.44 -10.06 -22.06
CA ASP A 70 -8.47 -10.92 -21.51
C ASP A 70 -8.50 -10.65 -20.00
N ASN A 71 -9.56 -9.99 -19.55
CA ASN A 71 -9.83 -9.83 -18.13
C ASN A 71 -10.37 -11.16 -17.57
N SER A 72 -9.60 -12.22 -17.76
CA SER A 72 -9.86 -13.59 -17.33
C SER A 72 -9.53 -13.80 -15.85
N PHE A 73 -8.99 -12.78 -15.18
CA PHE A 73 -8.98 -12.68 -13.72
C PHE A 73 -10.38 -12.33 -13.19
N LYS A 74 -11.31 -13.26 -13.42
CA LYS A 74 -12.59 -13.30 -12.73
C LYS A 74 -12.25 -13.56 -11.27
N SER A 75 -12.36 -12.52 -10.43
CA SER A 75 -12.31 -12.68 -8.98
C SER A 75 -13.19 -13.87 -8.61
N PRO A 76 -12.70 -14.89 -7.89
CA PRO A 76 -13.56 -15.98 -7.46
C PRO A 76 -14.67 -15.33 -6.64
N ALA A 77 -15.89 -15.37 -7.17
CA ALA A 77 -17.09 -14.99 -6.46
C ALA A 77 -16.98 -15.66 -5.10
N SER A 78 -16.92 -14.85 -4.04
CA SER A 78 -16.99 -15.31 -2.67
C SER A 78 -18.32 -16.03 -2.55
N LYS A 79 -18.29 -17.33 -2.82
CA LYS A 79 -19.40 -18.25 -2.62
C LYS A 79 -19.69 -18.10 -1.14
N ALA A 80 -20.77 -17.38 -0.83
CA ALA A 80 -21.38 -17.39 0.47
C ALA A 80 -21.70 -18.85 0.77
N ARG A 81 -20.74 -19.55 1.39
CA ARG A 81 -21.02 -20.77 2.11
C ARG A 81 -21.87 -20.31 3.27
N GLY A 82 -23.17 -20.43 3.11
CA GLY A 82 -24.10 -20.36 4.23
C GLY A 82 -23.60 -21.34 5.28
N VAL A 83 -22.93 -20.81 6.30
CA VAL A 83 -22.63 -21.56 7.51
C VAL A 83 -23.98 -21.81 8.14
N LYS A 84 -24.52 -23.00 7.91
CA LYS A 84 -25.69 -23.49 8.63
C LYS A 84 -25.30 -23.54 10.11
N GLY A 85 -25.79 -22.56 10.87
CA GLY A 85 -25.93 -22.62 12.32
C GLY A 85 -24.64 -22.65 13.12
N ILE A 86 -24.03 -21.49 13.32
CA ILE A 86 -23.43 -21.22 14.64
C ILE A 86 -24.54 -20.52 15.41
N LYS A 87 -25.23 -21.27 16.27
CA LYS A 87 -26.16 -20.67 17.26
C LYS A 87 -25.32 -19.66 18.04
N SER A 88 -25.63 -18.38 17.90
CA SER A 88 -25.05 -17.34 18.73
C SER A 88 -25.34 -17.71 20.18
N THR A 89 -24.35 -18.23 20.89
CA THR A 89 -24.46 -18.34 22.35
C THR A 89 -24.45 -16.90 22.85
N SER A 90 -25.62 -16.43 23.27
CA SER A 90 -25.79 -15.16 23.94
C SER A 90 -25.03 -15.23 25.26
N ILE A 91 -23.73 -14.91 25.23
CA ILE A 91 -22.94 -14.77 26.45
C ILE A 91 -23.46 -13.49 27.14
N PRO A 92 -24.14 -13.59 28.30
CA PRO A 92 -24.62 -12.41 28.99
C PRO A 92 -23.41 -11.58 29.43
N ARG A 93 -23.47 -10.26 29.20
CA ARG A 93 -22.45 -9.34 29.70
C ARG A 93 -22.46 -9.45 31.22
N ARG A 94 -21.32 -9.81 31.83
CA ARG A 94 -21.14 -9.74 33.28
C ARG A 94 -21.44 -8.31 33.75
N PRO A 95 -22.30 -8.09 34.75
CA PRO A 95 -22.45 -6.77 35.34
C PRO A 95 -21.16 -6.40 36.06
N ALA A 96 -20.77 -5.13 35.97
CA ALA A 96 -19.68 -4.59 36.76
C ALA A 96 -20.13 -4.58 38.23
N ASN A 97 -19.35 -5.21 39.10
CA ASN A 97 -19.37 -4.94 40.54
C ASN A 97 -18.46 -3.73 40.79
#